data_AF-X1PPD3-F1
#
_entry.id   AF-X1PPD3-F1
#
_cell.length_a   1.000
_cell.length_b   1.000
_cell.length_c   1.000
_cell.angle_alpha   90.00
_cell.angle_beta   90.00
_cell.angle_gamma   90.00
#
_symmetry.space_group_name_H-M   'P 1'
#
loop_
_entity.id
_entity.type
_entity.pdbx_description
1 polymer ?
#
loop_
_entity_poly.entity_id
_entity_poly.type
_entity_poly.pdbx_seq_one_letter_code
_entity_poly.pdbx_strand_id
1 'polypeptide(L)'
;MEIMDNIYEVDKKYLPQRSKSDEYLENANEYYGRVKTLLPNIPEEVLKQFFYKHSILDISDYAWLDYRTLKFFKERWNSSFIINESGIKNNDKVIINKENHFELGYLYPRTESIRDYLLKYHTWP
;
A
#
# COMPACT_ATOMS: atom_id res chain seq x y z
N MET A 1 -11.10 19.23 32.19
CA MET A 1 -10.92 19.28 30.72
C MET A 1 -10.13 18.04 30.35
N GLU A 2 -10.83 16.90 30.28
CA GLU A 2 -10.27 15.59 29.91
C GLU A 2 -11.02 15.15 28.66
N ILE A 3 -10.50 15.56 27.52
CA ILE A 3 -10.90 15.04 26.21
C ILE A 3 -9.56 14.86 25.52
N MET A 4 -9.00 13.63 25.49
CA MET A 4 -8.11 13.19 24.40
C MET A 4 -7.54 11.76 24.48
N ASP A 5 -7.87 10.92 25.46
CA ASP A 5 -7.27 9.56 25.52
C ASP A 5 -8.04 8.47 24.75
N ASN A 6 -9.03 8.83 23.93
CA ASN A 6 -9.84 7.88 23.16
C ASN A 6 -9.55 7.92 21.65
N ILE A 7 -8.32 8.27 21.27
CA ILE A 7 -7.87 8.16 19.88
C ILE A 7 -7.56 6.69 19.62
N TYR A 8 -8.60 5.98 19.16
CA TYR A 8 -8.61 4.65 18.57
C TYR A 8 -7.37 3.81 18.87
N GLU A 9 -7.47 2.89 19.83
CA GLU A 9 -6.57 1.73 19.83
C GLU A 9 -6.78 1.00 18.50
N VAL A 10 -5.94 1.33 17.53
CA VAL A 10 -5.71 0.50 16.36
C VAL A 10 -5.47 -0.88 16.92
N ASP A 11 -6.31 -1.82 16.53
CA ASP A 11 -6.20 -3.18 17.04
C ASP A 11 -4.85 -3.72 16.54
N LYS A 12 -3.83 -3.60 17.40
CA LYS A 12 -2.40 -3.78 17.05
C LYS A 12 -2.15 -5.15 16.40
N LYS A 13 -3.10 -6.08 16.58
CA LYS A 13 -3.16 -7.37 15.90
C LYS A 13 -3.11 -7.29 14.37
N TYR A 14 -3.53 -6.18 13.75
CA TYR A 14 -3.43 -6.01 12.29
C TYR A 14 -2.11 -5.41 11.82
N LEU A 15 -1.33 -4.81 12.73
CA LEU A 15 -0.05 -4.18 12.38
C LEU A 15 1.04 -5.23 12.21
N PRO A 16 2.04 -4.99 11.34
CA PRO A 16 3.27 -5.75 11.31
C PRO A 16 4.00 -5.67 12.65
N GLN A 17 4.62 -6.79 13.04
CA GLN A 17 5.48 -6.85 14.20
C GLN A 17 6.76 -6.10 13.93
N ARG A 18 7.10 -5.21 14.86
CA ARG A 18 8.28 -4.35 14.77
C ARG A 18 9.09 -4.35 16.05
N SER A 19 10.40 -4.16 15.91
CA SER A 19 11.31 -3.99 17.02
C SER A 19 11.10 -2.62 17.68
N LYS A 20 11.74 -2.38 18.82
CA LYS A 20 11.76 -1.05 19.45
C LYS A 20 12.43 0.02 18.57
N SER A 21 13.26 -0.40 17.61
CA SER A 21 13.93 0.45 16.63
C SER A 21 13.15 0.59 15.33
N ASP A 22 11.87 0.18 15.31
CA ASP A 22 10.96 0.21 14.15
C ASP A 22 11.33 -0.72 12.97
N GLU A 23 12.23 -1.67 13.20
CA GLU A 23 12.59 -2.69 12.21
C GLU A 23 11.51 -3.78 12.12
N TYR A 24 11.19 -4.24 10.91
CA TYR A 24 10.26 -5.36 10.73
C TYR A 24 10.84 -6.65 11.33
N LEU A 25 10.07 -7.28 12.21
CA LEU A 25 10.40 -8.58 12.82
C LEU A 25 9.79 -9.77 12.08
N GLU A 26 8.88 -9.50 11.15
CA GLU A 26 8.28 -10.48 10.27
C GLU A 26 8.34 -9.95 8.83
N ASN A 27 8.52 -10.84 7.85
CA ASN A 27 8.42 -10.49 6.44
C ASN A 27 6.95 -10.51 5.95
N ALA A 28 6.71 -10.05 4.72
CA ALA A 28 5.34 -9.94 4.19
C ALA A 28 4.57 -11.27 4.13
N ASN A 29 5.24 -12.41 3.93
CA ASN A 29 4.59 -13.72 3.92
C ASN A 29 4.21 -14.19 5.33
N GLU A 30 5.09 -13.97 6.31
CA GLU A 30 4.83 -14.25 7.73
C GLU A 30 3.65 -13.39 8.24
N TYR A 31 3.69 -12.09 7.94
CA TYR A 31 2.60 -11.16 8.20
C TYR A 31 1.27 -11.64 7.63
N TYR A 32 1.25 -12.02 6.35
CA TYR A 32 0.05 -12.52 5.70
C TYR A 32 -0.50 -13.77 6.39
N GLY A 33 0.35 -14.76 6.68
CA GLY A 33 -0.07 -15.99 7.35
C GLY A 33 -0.76 -15.71 8.69
N ARG A 34 -0.23 -14.75 9.46
CA ARG A 34 -0.82 -14.32 10.73
C ARG A 34 -2.13 -13.56 10.54
N VAL A 35 -2.13 -12.50 9.74
CA VAL A 35 -3.25 -11.55 9.64
C VAL A 35 -4.42 -12.11 8.82
N LYS A 36 -4.17 -13.02 7.87
CA LYS A 36 -5.25 -13.65 7.09
C LYS A 36 -6.26 -14.40 7.95
N THR A 37 -5.84 -14.93 9.09
CA THR A 37 -6.75 -15.58 10.06
C THR A 37 -7.70 -14.60 10.72
N LEU A 38 -7.27 -13.33 10.89
CA LEU A 38 -8.04 -12.26 11.51
C LEU A 38 -8.92 -11.52 10.49
N LEU A 39 -8.43 -11.41 9.25
CA LEU A 39 -9.05 -10.68 8.15
C LEU A 39 -9.21 -11.60 6.91
N PRO A 40 -10.04 -12.66 7.01
CA PRO A 40 -10.14 -13.68 5.96
C PRO A 40 -10.72 -13.15 4.65
N ASN A 41 -11.44 -12.03 4.68
CA ASN A 41 -12.07 -11.43 3.49
C ASN A 41 -11.12 -10.53 2.69
N ILE A 42 -9.95 -10.19 3.24
CA ILE A 42 -9.02 -9.29 2.56
C ILE A 42 -8.12 -10.10 1.61
N PRO A 43 -7.94 -9.66 0.35
CA PRO A 43 -7.02 -10.28 -0.59
C PRO A 43 -5.57 -10.26 -0.11
N GLU A 44 -4.83 -11.31 -0.45
CA GLU A 44 -3.42 -11.46 -0.09
C GLU A 44 -2.57 -10.24 -0.49
N GLU A 45 -2.74 -9.74 -1.72
CA GLU A 45 -1.99 -8.59 -2.20
C GLU A 45 -2.28 -7.32 -1.41
N VAL A 46 -3.52 -7.11 -0.96
CA VAL A 46 -3.86 -5.96 -0.12
C VAL A 46 -3.17 -6.10 1.24
N LEU A 47 -3.12 -7.29 1.82
CA LEU A 47 -2.40 -7.51 3.08
C LEU A 47 -0.89 -7.31 2.92
N LYS A 48 -0.28 -7.91 1.90
CA LYS A 48 1.18 -7.89 1.70
C LYS A 48 1.73 -6.57 1.17
N GLN A 49 0.98 -5.87 0.32
CA GLN A 49 1.47 -4.66 -0.33
C GLN A 49 0.95 -3.39 0.32
N PHE A 50 -0.29 -3.38 0.79
CA PHE A 50 -0.88 -2.19 1.41
C PHE A 50 -0.69 -2.21 2.92
N PHE A 51 -1.31 -3.18 3.60
CA PHE A 51 -1.32 -3.22 5.06
C PHE A 51 0.09 -3.39 5.63
N TYR A 52 0.89 -4.29 5.09
CA TYR A 52 2.25 -4.52 5.57
C TYR A 52 3.14 -3.28 5.37
N LYS A 53 3.20 -2.73 4.15
CA LYS A 53 4.12 -1.64 3.80
C LYS A 53 3.72 -0.26 4.32
N HIS A 54 2.41 -0.04 4.56
CA HIS A 54 1.86 1.26 4.95
C HIS A 54 1.15 1.25 6.30
N SER A 55 1.41 0.23 7.10
CA SER A 55 0.77 -0.04 8.40
C SER A 55 0.64 1.14 9.36
N ILE A 56 1.70 1.93 9.55
CA ILE A 56 1.71 2.98 10.58
C ILE A 56 0.74 4.11 10.25
N LEU A 57 0.68 4.53 8.98
CA LEU A 57 -0.19 5.62 8.54
C LEU A 57 -1.58 5.07 8.20
N ASP A 58 -1.68 4.06 7.34
CA ASP A 58 -2.98 3.71 6.79
C ASP A 58 -3.83 2.84 7.73
N ILE A 59 -3.27 1.81 8.36
CA ILE A 59 -4.10 0.96 9.24
C ILE A 59 -4.55 1.75 10.48
N SER A 60 -3.65 2.59 11.00
CA SER A 60 -3.91 3.39 12.18
C SER A 60 -4.90 4.52 11.91
N ASP A 61 -4.69 5.30 10.85
CA ASP A 61 -5.55 6.44 10.53
C ASP A 61 -6.97 5.99 10.13
N TYR A 62 -7.10 4.78 9.58
CA TYR A 62 -8.38 4.18 9.22
C TYR A 62 -8.88 3.13 10.23
N ALA A 63 -8.38 3.12 11.47
CA ALA A 63 -8.78 2.16 12.50
C ALA A 63 -10.27 2.20 12.88
N TRP A 64 -10.97 3.28 12.53
CA TRP A 64 -12.42 3.40 12.65
C TRP A 64 -13.21 2.52 11.65
N LEU A 65 -12.56 1.97 10.62
CA LEU A 65 -13.16 1.00 9.71
C LEU A 65 -13.22 -0.39 10.36
N ASP A 66 -14.39 -1.05 10.32
CA ASP A 66 -14.42 -2.50 10.57
C ASP A 66 -13.90 -3.25 9.34
N TYR A 67 -12.58 -3.48 9.31
CA TYR A 67 -11.88 -4.18 8.24
C TYR A 67 -12.49 -5.55 7.89
N ARG A 68 -13.20 -6.21 8.80
CA ARG A 68 -13.85 -7.52 8.55
C ARG A 68 -15.06 -7.41 7.64
N THR A 69 -15.67 -6.23 7.57
CA THR A 69 -16.86 -5.94 6.76
C THR A 69 -16.53 -5.47 5.34
N LEU A 70 -15.26 -5.15 5.07
CA LEU A 70 -14.82 -4.70 3.76
C LEU A 70 -15.01 -5.79 2.70
N LYS A 71 -15.44 -5.38 1.52
CA LYS A 71 -15.60 -6.24 0.35
C LYS A 71 -14.63 -5.79 -0.72
N PHE A 72 -13.93 -6.75 -1.32
CA PHE A 72 -12.93 -6.50 -2.34
C PHE A 72 -13.38 -7.12 -3.66
N PHE A 73 -13.20 -6.36 -4.73
CA PHE A 73 -13.46 -6.80 -6.09
C PHE A 73 -12.20 -6.57 -6.91
N LYS A 74 -11.85 -7.55 -7.74
CA LYS A 74 -10.74 -7.42 -8.67
C LYS A 74 -11.25 -6.86 -9.97
N GLU A 75 -10.81 -5.66 -10.31
CA GLU A 75 -11.04 -5.07 -11.61
C GLU A 75 -9.81 -5.23 -12.51
N ARG A 76 -10.04 -5.23 -13.82
CA ARG A 76 -9.00 -5.24 -14.84
C ARG A 76 -9.31 -4.15 -15.84
N TRP A 77 -8.36 -3.25 -16.02
CA TRP A 77 -8.49 -2.14 -16.95
C TRP A 77 -7.50 -2.35 -18.10
N ASN A 78 -7.89 -1.92 -19.30
CA ASN A 78 -6.97 -1.88 -20.43
C ASN A 78 -5.94 -0.75 -20.20
N SER A 79 -4.68 -0.98 -20.56
CA SER A 79 -3.65 0.06 -20.56
C SER A 79 -4.08 1.31 -21.34
N SER A 80 -4.83 1.14 -22.44
CA SER A 80 -5.36 2.29 -23.20
C SER A 80 -6.32 3.15 -22.39
N PHE A 81 -7.16 2.54 -21.54
CA PHE A 81 -8.08 3.24 -20.66
C PHE A 81 -7.30 3.99 -19.57
N ILE A 82 -6.35 3.31 -18.94
CA ILE A 82 -5.49 3.92 -17.91
C ILE A 82 -4.82 5.17 -18.49
N ILE A 83 -4.18 5.05 -19.65
CA ILE A 83 -3.42 6.15 -20.24
C ILE A 83 -4.33 7.26 -20.75
N ASN A 84 -5.38 6.95 -21.52
CA ASN A 84 -6.11 7.97 -22.27
C ASN A 84 -7.38 8.46 -21.57
N GLU A 85 -7.97 7.66 -20.68
CA GLU A 85 -9.33 7.91 -20.16
C GLU A 85 -9.35 8.15 -18.65
N SER A 86 -8.42 7.60 -17.88
CA SER A 86 -8.41 7.76 -16.41
C SER A 86 -7.90 9.13 -15.93
N GLY A 87 -7.54 10.03 -16.85
CA GLY A 87 -6.94 11.34 -16.54
C GLY A 87 -5.49 11.28 -16.06
N ILE A 88 -4.88 10.09 -15.95
CA ILE A 88 -3.53 9.92 -15.37
C ILE A 88 -2.44 10.54 -16.25
N LYS A 89 -2.63 10.55 -17.58
CA LYS A 89 -1.68 11.09 -18.56
C LYS A 89 -1.44 12.59 -18.39
N ASN A 90 -2.44 13.32 -17.91
CA ASN A 90 -2.35 14.76 -17.70
C ASN A 90 -2.10 15.11 -16.22
N ASN A 91 -1.78 14.12 -15.38
CA ASN A 91 -1.52 14.37 -13.97
C ASN A 91 -0.07 14.81 -13.78
N ASP A 92 0.13 16.05 -13.34
CA ASP A 92 1.46 16.66 -13.14
C ASP A 92 2.40 15.78 -12.30
N LYS A 93 1.90 15.14 -11.24
CA LYS A 93 2.73 14.28 -10.38
C LYS A 93 3.18 13.02 -11.10
N VAL A 94 2.37 12.47 -11.99
CA VAL A 94 2.73 11.28 -12.76
C VAL A 94 3.74 11.63 -13.83
N ILE A 95 3.55 12.77 -14.52
CA ILE A 95 4.48 13.31 -15.51
C ILE A 95 5.86 13.55 -14.86
N ILE A 96 5.89 14.29 -13.75
CA ILE A 96 7.13 14.59 -13.03
C ILE A 96 7.82 13.30 -12.54
N ASN A 97 7.07 12.33 -12.03
CA ASN A 97 7.67 11.06 -11.59
C ASN A 97 8.25 10.25 -12.76
N LYS A 98 7.62 10.30 -13.94
CA LYS A 98 8.13 9.67 -15.16
C LYS A 98 9.46 10.32 -15.58
N GLU A 99 9.47 11.63 -15.72
CA GLU A 99 10.67 12.40 -16.10
C GLU A 99 11.81 12.13 -15.11
N ASN A 100 11.54 12.24 -13.81
CA ASN A 100 12.54 12.03 -12.77
C ASN A 100 13.15 10.62 -12.82
N HIS A 101 12.34 9.56 -12.95
CA HIS A 101 12.88 8.19 -12.93
C HIS A 101 13.55 7.76 -14.23
N PHE A 102 12.96 8.09 -15.37
CA PHE A 102 13.36 7.50 -16.65
C PHE A 102 14.26 8.40 -17.47
N GLU A 103 14.05 9.71 -17.40
CA GLU A 103 14.82 10.67 -18.21
C GLU A 103 16.03 11.17 -17.42
N LEU A 104 15.83 11.45 -16.13
CA LEU A 104 16.88 12.00 -15.25
C LEU A 104 17.59 10.93 -14.41
N GLY A 105 17.03 9.72 -14.32
CA GLY A 105 17.64 8.60 -13.59
C GLY A 105 17.62 8.75 -12.07
N TYR A 106 16.76 9.61 -11.50
CA TYR A 106 16.62 9.75 -10.07
C TYR A 106 16.02 8.50 -9.45
N LEU A 107 16.75 7.89 -8.53
CA LEU A 107 16.32 6.71 -7.80
C LEU A 107 15.87 7.11 -6.40
N TYR A 108 14.58 6.91 -6.11
CA TYR A 108 14.06 7.04 -4.76
C TYR A 108 13.87 5.63 -4.18
N PRO A 109 14.43 5.31 -2.99
CA PRO A 109 14.27 3.99 -2.37
C PRO A 109 12.80 3.55 -2.24
N ARG A 110 11.89 4.50 -2.04
CA ARG A 110 10.44 4.25 -1.91
C ARG A 110 9.79 3.75 -3.20
N THR A 111 10.33 4.08 -4.36
CA THR A 111 9.72 3.79 -5.68
C THR A 111 10.49 2.72 -6.45
N GLU A 112 11.66 2.27 -5.98
CA GLU A 112 12.46 1.24 -6.68
C GLU A 112 11.67 -0.02 -6.97
N SER A 113 10.94 -0.55 -5.98
CA SER A 113 10.14 -1.77 -6.19
C SER A 113 9.03 -1.59 -7.25
N ILE A 114 8.47 -0.38 -7.38
CA ILE A 114 7.46 -0.05 -8.38
C ILE A 114 8.13 0.13 -9.75
N ARG A 115 9.25 0.87 -9.82
CA ARG A 115 10.09 1.00 -11.02
C ARG A 115 10.47 -0.37 -11.58
N ASP A 116 11.03 -1.24 -10.75
CA ASP A 116 11.53 -2.55 -11.15
C ASP A 116 10.41 -3.46 -11.64
N TYR A 117 9.26 -3.43 -10.98
CA TYR A 117 8.07 -4.12 -11.45
C TYR A 117 7.66 -3.62 -12.85
N LEU A 118 7.52 -2.30 -13.02
CA LEU A 118 7.03 -1.71 -14.26
C LEU A 118 8.00 -1.93 -15.43
N LEU A 119 9.31 -1.85 -15.17
CA LEU A 119 10.38 -2.20 -16.11
C LEU A 119 10.33 -3.68 -16.48
N LYS A 120 10.25 -4.58 -15.49
CA LYS A 120 10.22 -6.03 -15.71
C LYS A 120 9.03 -6.49 -16.55
N TYR A 121 7.86 -5.86 -16.35
CA TYR A 121 6.63 -6.27 -17.01
C TYR A 121 6.25 -5.37 -18.20
N HIS A 122 7.07 -4.39 -18.56
CA HIS A 122 6.77 -3.41 -19.62
C HIS A 122 5.39 -2.76 -19.45
N THR A 123 5.03 -2.43 -18.20
CA THR A 123 3.69 -1.93 -17.81
C THR A 123 3.67 -0.44 -17.49
N TRP A 124 4.77 0.27 -17.80
CA TRP A 124 4.83 1.72 -17.60
C TRP A 124 3.94 2.47 -18.62
N PRO A 125 3.24 3.57 -18.21
CA PRO A 125 2.51 4.45 -19.12
C PRO A 125 3.35 5.25 -20.14
#